data_AF-A0A9W8V5Y5-F1
#
_entry.id   AF-A0A9W8V5Y5-F1
#
_cell.length_a   1.000
_cell.length_b   1.000
_cell.length_c   1.000
_cell.angle_alpha   90.00
_cell.angle_beta   90.00
_cell.angle_gamma   90.00
#
_symmetry.space_group_name_H-M   'P 1'
#
loop_
_entity.id
_entity.type
_entity.pdbx_description
1 polymer ?
#
loop_
_entity_poly.entity_id
_entity_poly.type
_entity_poly.pdbx_seq_one_letter_code
_entity_poly.pdbx_strand_id
1 'polypeptide(L)'
;MASTLPQVVLFGDSLFQHAIQLLDGYSFQAALQSEFIRRLDVVNRGFSGFNTDHALKHLPDIFPERTASSPKLDYLVSCHHLT
;
A
#
# COMPACT_ATOMS: atom_id res chain seq x y z
N MET A 1 -13.97 17.50 -1.99
CA MET A 1 -13.12 16.28 -1.92
C MET A 1 -12.29 16.38 -0.65
N ALA A 2 -12.17 15.29 0.12
CA ALA A 2 -11.38 15.32 1.35
C ALA A 2 -9.93 15.76 1.05
N SER A 3 -9.35 16.60 1.89
CA SER A 3 -7.96 17.03 1.76
C SER A 3 -7.05 15.80 1.71
N THR A 4 -6.10 15.79 0.78
CA THR A 4 -5.20 14.66 0.59
C THR A 4 -4.21 14.58 1.75
N LEU A 5 -4.50 13.72 2.73
CA LEU A 5 -3.50 13.35 3.71
C LEU A 5 -2.35 12.61 3.01
N PRO A 6 -1.13 12.68 3.57
CA PRO A 6 -0.04 11.90 3.04
C PRO A 6 -0.36 10.39 3.10
N GLN A 7 0.10 9.65 2.11
CA GLN A 7 -0.23 8.25 1.91
C GLN A 7 0.94 7.33 2.22
N VAL A 8 0.60 6.20 2.85
CA VAL A 8 1.46 5.02 3.01
C VAL A 8 0.93 3.94 2.09
N VAL A 9 1.74 3.51 1.12
CA VAL A 9 1.37 2.42 0.22
C VAL A 9 2.07 1.13 0.66
N LEU A 10 1.28 0.12 0.98
CA LEU A 10 1.73 -1.25 1.21
C LEU A 10 1.81 -1.95 -0.14
N PHE A 11 3.00 -2.05 -0.70
CA PHE A 11 3.24 -2.62 -2.02
C PHE A 11 3.96 -3.96 -1.89
N GLY A 12 3.53 -4.99 -2.60
CA GLY A 12 4.23 -6.26 -2.58
C GLY A 12 3.40 -7.45 -3.00
N ASP A 13 3.74 -8.60 -2.42
CA ASP A 13 3.17 -9.90 -2.75
C ASP A 13 1.88 -10.21 -1.95
N SER A 14 1.55 -11.51 -1.89
CA SER A 14 0.40 -12.02 -1.17
C SER A 14 0.40 -11.63 0.31
N LEU A 15 1.54 -11.42 0.97
CA LEU A 15 1.56 -11.02 2.38
C LEU A 15 0.86 -9.68 2.59
N PHE A 16 1.15 -8.68 1.74
CA PHE A 16 0.46 -7.41 1.81
C PHE A 16 -0.97 -7.47 1.30
N GLN A 17 -1.27 -8.31 0.29
CA GLN A 17 -2.65 -8.53 -0.12
C GLN A 17 -3.52 -9.02 1.05
N HIS A 18 -3.00 -9.94 1.85
CA HIS A 18 -3.70 -10.51 3.01
C HIS A 18 -3.52 -9.68 4.28
N ALA A 19 -2.77 -8.57 4.26
CA ALA A 19 -2.54 -7.73 5.44
C ALA A 19 -3.81 -7.05 5.98
N ILE A 20 -4.86 -6.96 5.17
CA ILE A 20 -6.18 -6.50 5.63
C ILE A 20 -6.97 -7.60 6.37
N GLN A 21 -6.67 -8.86 6.10
CA GLN A 21 -7.42 -9.97 6.66
C GLN A 21 -7.20 -10.06 8.17
N LEU A 22 -8.27 -10.41 8.87
CA LEU A 22 -8.22 -10.65 10.30
C LEU A 22 -7.74 -12.09 10.53
N LEU A 23 -6.46 -12.24 10.87
CA LEU A 23 -5.87 -13.51 11.29
C LEU A 23 -5.73 -13.49 12.81
N ASP A 24 -6.32 -14.46 13.49
CA ASP A 24 -6.22 -14.61 14.96
C ASP A 24 -6.59 -13.33 15.74
N GLY A 25 -7.53 -12.54 15.21
CA GLY A 25 -7.97 -11.27 15.81
C GLY A 25 -7.06 -10.07 15.53
N TYR A 26 -6.02 -10.23 14.70
CA TYR A 26 -5.12 -9.17 14.28
C TYR A 26 -5.19 -8.93 12.77
N SER A 27 -5.21 -7.66 12.37
CA SER A 27 -5.10 -7.24 10.98
C SER A 27 -4.07 -6.12 10.91
N PHE A 28 -2.99 -6.36 10.19
CA PHE A 28 -1.85 -5.45 10.13
C PHE A 28 -2.24 -4.11 9.50
N GLN A 29 -2.98 -4.13 8.39
CA GLN A 29 -3.44 -2.91 7.75
C GLN A 29 -4.44 -2.16 8.64
N ALA A 30 -5.36 -2.86 9.31
CA ALA A 30 -6.33 -2.23 10.19
C ALA A 30 -5.66 -1.56 11.40
N ALA A 31 -4.65 -2.20 11.99
CA ALA A 31 -3.86 -1.62 13.07
C ALA A 31 -3.14 -0.34 12.62
N LEU A 32 -2.47 -0.37 11.47
CA LEU A 32 -1.83 0.83 10.91
C LEU A 32 -2.83 1.94 10.60
N GLN A 33 -3.97 1.60 9.99
CA GLN A 33 -5.02 2.58 9.71
C GLN A 33 -5.57 3.20 10.99
N SER A 34 -5.76 2.41 12.05
CA SER A 34 -6.27 2.90 13.32
C SER A 34 -5.30 3.87 14.00
N GLU A 35 -4.00 3.52 14.06
CA GLU A 35 -2.96 4.36 14.67
C GLU A 35 -2.74 5.67 13.90
N PHE A 36 -2.79 5.62 12.57
CA PHE A 36 -2.47 6.78 11.72
C PHE A 36 -3.69 7.48 11.12
N ILE A 37 -4.91 7.17 11.54
CA ILE A 37 -6.18 7.63 10.93
C ILE A 37 -6.30 9.15 10.72
N ARG A 38 -5.61 9.96 11.54
CA ARG A 38 -5.62 11.44 11.45
C ARG A 38 -4.40 12.03 10.75
N ARG A 39 -3.42 11.21 10.40
CA ARG A 39 -2.10 11.65 9.92
C ARG A 39 -1.81 11.15 8.51
N LEU A 40 -2.16 9.90 8.22
CA LEU A 40 -1.80 9.21 6.99
C LEU A 40 -2.95 8.32 6.50
N ASP A 41 -3.06 8.24 5.19
CA ASP A 41 -3.94 7.29 4.51
C ASP A 41 -3.13 6.02 4.19
N VAL A 42 -3.54 4.87 4.73
CA VAL A 42 -2.90 3.58 4.44
C VAL A 42 -3.63 2.91 3.27
N VAL A 43 -2.92 2.70 2.17
CA VAL A 43 -3.43 2.12 0.93
C VAL A 43 -2.76 0.79 0.66
N ASN A 44 -3.54 -0.26 0.45
CA ASN A 44 -3.04 -1.58 0.12
C ASN A 44 -2.95 -1.77 -1.40
N ARG A 45 -1.75 -2.11 -1.87
CA ARG A 45 -1.41 -2.41 -3.27
C ARG A 45 -0.59 -3.71 -3.34
N GLY A 46 -0.88 -4.68 -2.46
CA GLY A 46 -0.33 -6.03 -2.51
C GLY A 46 -1.10 -6.93 -3.48
N PHE A 47 -0.38 -7.71 -4.28
CA PHE A 47 -0.95 -8.61 -5.28
C PHE A 47 -0.29 -10.00 -5.16
N SER A 48 -1.09 -11.05 -4.99
CA SER A 48 -0.57 -12.42 -4.95
C SER A 48 0.01 -12.82 -6.31
N GLY A 49 1.20 -13.44 -6.30
CA GLY A 49 1.93 -13.81 -7.51
C GLY A 49 2.69 -12.66 -8.18
N PHE A 50 2.86 -11.51 -7.50
CA PHE A 50 3.68 -10.42 -8.02
C PHE A 50 5.18 -10.74 -7.93
N ASN A 51 5.76 -11.10 -9.07
CA ASN A 51 7.21 -11.09 -9.24
C ASN A 51 7.68 -9.67 -9.59
N THR A 52 8.96 -9.37 -9.35
CA THR A 52 9.56 -8.04 -9.62
C THR A 52 9.33 -7.55 -11.05
N ASP A 53 9.22 -8.46 -12.04
CA ASP A 53 8.88 -8.14 -13.43
C ASP A 53 7.44 -7.63 -13.61
N HIS A 54 6.47 -8.24 -12.92
CA HIS A 54 5.09 -7.76 -12.89
C HIS A 54 4.97 -6.43 -12.14
N ALA A 55 5.75 -6.26 -11.07
CA ALA A 55 5.85 -5.01 -10.33
C ALA A 55 6.27 -3.84 -11.23
N LEU A 56 7.28 -4.04 -12.10
CA LEU A 56 7.73 -3.02 -13.04
C LEU A 56 6.69 -2.69 -14.12
N LYS A 57 5.97 -3.71 -14.62
CA LYS A 57 4.92 -3.52 -15.64
C LYS A 57 3.71 -2.75 -15.12
N HIS A 58 3.28 -3.01 -13.89
CA HIS A 58 2.12 -2.36 -13.26
C HIS A 58 2.48 -1.14 -12.42
N LEU A 59 3.77 -0.80 -12.31
CA LEU A 59 4.23 0.39 -11.61
C LEU A 59 3.51 1.68 -12.03
N PRO A 60 3.31 1.98 -13.34
CA PRO A 60 2.58 3.18 -13.74
C PRO A 60 1.08 3.15 -13.38
N ASP A 61 0.47 1.96 -13.31
CA ASP A 61 -0.92 1.80 -12.90
C ASP A 61 -1.10 2.00 -11.38
N ILE A 62 -0.09 1.61 -10.60
CA ILE A 62 -0.09 1.67 -9.13
C ILE A 62 0.33 3.05 -8.65
N PHE A 63 1.31 3.66 -9.33
CA PHE A 63 1.82 5.00 -9.07
C PHE A 63 1.62 5.88 -10.32
N PRO A 64 0.40 6.42 -10.53
CA PRO A 64 0.16 7.35 -11.62
C PRO A 64 1.00 8.61 -11.45
N GLU A 65 1.25 9.32 -12.56
CA GLU A 65 1.99 10.58 -12.54
C GLU A 65 1.42 11.58 -11.52
N ARG A 66 2.31 12.12 -10.69
CA ARG A 66 1.94 13.08 -9.66
C ARG A 66 1.36 14.34 -10.30
N THR A 67 0.08 14.58 -10.07
CA THR A 67 -0.60 15.84 -10.40
C THR A 67 -0.65 16.73 -9.16
N ALA A 68 -0.87 18.04 -9.31
CA ALA A 68 -1.01 18.97 -8.18
C ALA A 68 -2.11 18.59 -7.17
N SER A 69 -3.09 17.78 -7.58
CA SER A 69 -4.18 17.24 -6.75
C SER A 69 -3.90 15.84 -6.19
N SER A 70 -2.79 15.20 -6.57
CA SER A 70 -2.47 13.85 -6.13
C SER A 70 -2.02 13.84 -4.66
N PRO A 71 -2.41 12.82 -3.87
CA PRO A 71 -1.95 12.68 -2.50
C PRO A 71 -0.44 12.45 -2.44
N LYS A 72 0.21 13.08 -1.45
CA LYS A 72 1.65 12.95 -1.26
C LYS A 72 1.97 11.55 -0.75
N LEU A 73 2.66 10.73 -1.53
CA LEU A 73 3.25 9.49 -1.02
C LEU A 73 4.43 9.85 -0.09
N ASP A 74 4.31 9.52 1.20
CA ASP A 74 5.36 9.74 2.20
C ASP A 74 6.16 8.47 2.49
N TYR A 75 5.50 7.29 2.46
CA TYR A 75 6.15 6.02 2.73
C TYR A 75 5.71 4.94 1.73
N LEU A 76 6.69 4.19 1.24
CA LEU A 76 6.50 2.98 0.45
C LEU A 76 7.05 1.81 1.24
N VAL A 77 6.20 0.86 1.59
CA VAL A 77 6.62 -0.38 2.25
C VAL A 77 6.56 -1.49 1.22
N SER A 78 7.73 -2.01 0.82
CA SER A 78 7.84 -3.09 -0.16
C SER A 78 8.18 -4.42 0.50
N CYS A 79 7.44 -5.48 0.20
CA CYS A 79 7.78 -6.85 0.55
C CYS A 79 7.82 -7.66 -0.74
N HIS A 80 8.99 -8.21 -1.05
CA HIS A 80 9.20 -9.09 -2.17
C HIS A 80 9.95 -10.33 -1.69
N HIS A 81 9.51 -11.49 -2.13
CA HIS A 81 10.27 -12.72 -1.99
C HIS A 81 11.54 -12.62 -2.84
N LEU A 82 12.73 -12.58 -2.20
CA LEU A 82 14.01 -12.78 -2.87
C LEU A 82 14.14 -14.26 -3.22
N THR A 83 13.66 -14.62 -4.40
CA THR A 83 14.00 -15.89 -5.06
C THR A 83 14.83 -15.61 -6.29
#